data_AF-A0A5S4VF17-F1
#
_entry.id   AF-A0A5S4VF17-F1
#
_cell.length_a   1.000
_cell.length_b   1.000
_cell.length_c   1.000
_cell.angle_alpha   90.00
_cell.angle_beta   90.00
_cell.angle_gamma   90.00
#
_symmetry.space_group_name_H-M   'P 1'
#
loop_
_entity.id
_entity.type
_entity.pdbx_description
1 polymer ?
#
loop_
_entity_poly.entity_id
_entity_poly.type
_entity_poly.pdbx_seq_one_letter_code
_entity_poly.pdbx_strand_id
1 'polypeptide(L)'
;DFRRVKNLKVYFDNNAISLTTDINEIEEWQGGDIVVFKKHIGIISDKRNRKGICFVIHHANPYQIYYEEDILEHRDDIIGHYRIS
;
A
#
# COMPACT_ATOMS: atom_id res chain seq x y z
N ASP A 1 -4.03 -19.95 -7.48
CA ASP A 1 -2.97 -18.96 -7.75
C ASP A 1 -2.74 -18.12 -6.50
N PHE A 2 -1.67 -18.40 -5.76
CA PHE A 2 -1.34 -17.73 -4.49
C PHE A 2 -1.04 -16.25 -4.65
N ARG A 3 -0.69 -15.81 -5.87
CA ARG A 3 -0.31 -14.42 -6.19
C ARG A 3 -1.51 -13.48 -6.30
N ARG A 4 -2.74 -13.99 -6.22
CA ARG A 4 -3.94 -13.16 -6.35
C ARG A 4 -4.10 -12.28 -5.13
N VAL A 5 -4.44 -11.00 -5.33
CA VAL A 5 -4.63 -10.00 -4.27
C VAL A 5 -5.53 -10.51 -3.13
N LYS A 6 -6.66 -11.15 -3.45
CA LYS A 6 -7.56 -11.74 -2.44
C LYS A 6 -6.89 -12.78 -1.54
N ASN A 7 -5.97 -13.59 -2.10
CA ASN A 7 -5.29 -14.63 -1.36
C ASN A 7 -4.14 -14.03 -0.53
N LEU A 8 -3.42 -13.06 -1.10
CA LEU A 8 -2.39 -12.31 -0.39
C LEU A 8 -2.97 -11.55 0.80
N LYS A 9 -4.14 -10.91 0.64
CA LYS A 9 -4.82 -10.25 1.75
C LYS A 9 -5.11 -11.23 2.89
N VAL A 10 -5.70 -12.40 2.59
CA VAL A 10 -5.97 -13.43 3.61
C VAL A 10 -4.66 -13.86 4.28
N TYR A 11 -3.57 -14.00 3.55
CA TYR A 11 -2.27 -14.31 4.14
C TYR A 11 -1.80 -13.21 5.11
N PHE A 12 -1.81 -11.95 4.69
CA PHE A 12 -1.39 -10.82 5.53
C PHE A 12 -2.28 -10.60 6.75
N ASP A 13 -3.61 -10.77 6.60
CA ASP A 13 -4.56 -10.72 7.71
C ASP A 13 -4.20 -11.70 8.85
N ASN A 14 -3.53 -12.82 8.52
CA ASN A 14 -3.18 -13.87 9.48
C ASN A 14 -1.69 -13.88 9.88
N ASN A 15 -0.81 -13.21 9.14
CA ASN A 15 0.65 -13.36 9.28
C ASN A 15 1.41 -12.03 9.37
N ALA A 16 0.71 -10.89 9.34
CA ALA A 16 1.30 -9.56 9.43
C ALA A 16 0.57 -8.71 10.48
N ILE A 17 1.21 -7.62 10.89
CA ILE A 17 0.58 -6.62 11.76
C ILE A 17 -0.33 -5.77 10.88
N SER A 18 -1.64 -5.80 11.13
CA SER A 18 -2.60 -4.90 10.48
C SER A 18 -2.50 -3.52 11.09
N LEU A 19 -2.39 -2.50 10.24
CA LEU A 19 -2.30 -1.09 10.61
C LEU A 19 -3.56 -0.33 10.15
N THR A 20 -3.65 0.95 10.51
CA THR A 20 -4.73 1.83 10.04
C THR A 20 -4.72 1.97 8.52
N THR A 21 -5.90 2.11 7.93
CA THR A 21 -6.07 2.46 6.51
C THR A 21 -6.39 3.93 6.30
N ASP A 22 -6.51 4.71 7.39
CA ASP A 22 -6.57 6.16 7.30
C ASP A 22 -5.18 6.71 6.95
N ILE A 23 -5.07 7.28 5.76
CA ILE A 23 -3.82 7.82 5.23
C ILE A 23 -3.36 9.08 5.98
N ASN A 24 -4.24 9.72 6.75
CA ASN A 24 -3.91 10.91 7.54
C ASN A 24 -3.22 10.59 8.86
N GLU A 25 -3.22 9.33 9.30
CA GLU A 25 -2.45 8.83 10.45
C GLU A 25 -0.98 8.66 10.06
N ILE A 26 -0.33 9.75 9.66
CA ILE A 26 0.98 9.81 8.96
C ILE A 26 2.07 8.96 9.64
N GLU A 27 2.08 8.91 10.98
CA GLU A 27 3.07 8.20 11.79
C GLU A 27 2.94 6.68 11.70
N GLU A 28 1.75 6.16 11.39
CA GLU A 28 1.52 4.72 11.28
C GLU A 28 2.04 4.15 9.95
N TRP A 29 2.10 4.97 8.90
CA TRP A 29 2.56 4.57 7.56
C TRP A 29 4.07 4.74 7.46
N GLN A 30 4.82 3.65 7.27
CA GLN A 30 6.27 3.67 7.15
C GLN A 30 6.75 2.97 5.88
N GLY A 31 7.93 3.38 5.41
CA GLY A 31 8.56 2.75 4.26
C GLY A 31 8.74 1.24 4.48
N GLY A 32 8.36 0.44 3.49
CA GLY A 32 8.40 -1.02 3.54
C GLY A 32 7.08 -1.67 3.95
N ASP A 33 6.10 -0.91 4.45
CA ASP A 33 4.76 -1.45 4.69
C ASP A 33 4.08 -1.86 3.38
N ILE A 34 3.08 -2.74 3.47
CA ILE A 34 2.34 -3.27 2.33
C ILE A 34 0.95 -2.63 2.32
N VAL A 35 0.56 -2.01 1.21
CA VAL A 35 -0.80 -1.49 1.00
C VAL A 35 -1.54 -2.36 -0.01
N VAL A 36 -2.74 -2.79 0.37
CA VAL A 36 -3.60 -3.64 -0.43
C VAL A 36 -4.83 -2.86 -0.86
N PHE A 37 -5.06 -2.83 -2.17
CA PHE A 37 -6.27 -2.29 -2.78
C PHE A 37 -7.18 -3.42 -3.27
N LYS A 38 -8.44 -3.14 -3.62
CA LYS A 38 -9.41 -4.17 -4.07
C LYS A 38 -8.89 -5.10 -5.17
N LYS A 39 -8.11 -4.57 -6.11
CA LYS A 39 -7.56 -5.34 -7.26
C LYS A 39 -6.07 -5.10 -7.49
N HIS A 40 -5.39 -4.45 -6.56
CA HIS A 40 -4.01 -4.02 -6.72
C HIS A 40 -3.25 -4.10 -5.39
N ILE A 41 -1.93 -4.08 -5.44
CA ILE A 41 -1.07 -4.09 -4.25
C ILE A 41 0.19 -3.27 -4.51
N GLY A 42 0.74 -2.66 -3.47
CA GLY A 42 1.98 -1.92 -3.53
C GLY A 42 2.74 -1.95 -2.20
N ILE A 43 3.95 -1.40 -2.22
CA ILE A 43 4.79 -1.19 -1.04
C ILE A 43 4.81 0.31 -0.74
N ILE A 44 4.73 0.68 0.53
CA ILE A 44 4.82 2.05 0.99
C ILE A 44 6.27 2.53 0.85
N SER A 45 6.44 3.69 0.23
CA SER A 45 7.72 4.37 0.14
C SER A 45 8.03 5.15 1.42
N ASP A 46 9.31 5.36 1.68
CA ASP A 46 9.81 6.33 2.66
C ASP A 46 9.67 7.79 2.17
N LYS A 47 9.47 8.01 0.86
CA LYS A 47 9.15 9.35 0.32
C LYS A 47 7.72 9.75 0.62
N ARG A 48 7.55 11.04 0.89
CA ARG A 48 6.26 11.66 1.23
C ARG A 48 6.00 12.90 0.39
N ASN A 49 4.74 13.16 0.12
CA ASN A 49 4.31 14.40 -0.52
C ASN A 49 4.33 15.56 0.48
N ARG A 50 3.96 16.77 0.05
CA ARG A 50 3.98 17.98 0.90
C ARG A 50 3.05 17.91 2.11
N LYS A 51 2.09 16.99 2.13
CA LYS A 51 1.17 16.76 3.26
C LYS A 51 1.67 15.65 4.19
N GLY A 52 2.80 15.01 3.89
CA GLY A 52 3.32 13.89 4.66
C GLY A 52 2.77 12.52 4.25
N ILE A 53 1.89 12.44 3.23
CA ILE A 53 1.35 11.17 2.74
C ILE A 53 2.43 10.43 1.94
N CYS A 54 2.61 9.14 2.22
CA CYS A 54 3.61 8.32 1.54
C CYS A 54 3.29 8.10 0.06
N PHE A 55 4.33 8.03 -0.75
CA PHE A 55 4.25 7.47 -2.09
C PHE A 55 4.09 5.94 -2.02
N VAL A 56 3.64 5.34 -3.12
CA VAL A 56 3.52 3.88 -3.25
C VAL A 56 4.44 3.40 -4.36
N ILE A 57 5.23 2.37 -4.08
CA ILE A 57 6.01 1.63 -5.08
C ILE A 57 5.15 0.48 -5.60
N HIS A 58 4.83 0.49 -6.90
CA HIS A 58 4.00 -0.52 -7.53
C HIS A 58 4.22 -0.63 -9.04
N HIS A 59 3.66 -1.69 -9.65
CA HIS A 59 3.59 -1.87 -11.09
C HIS A 59 2.13 -1.86 -11.54
N ALA A 60 1.67 -0.77 -12.13
CA ALA A 60 0.29 -0.55 -12.53
C ALA A 60 0.00 -1.02 -13.97
N ASN A 61 0.80 -0.59 -14.95
CA ASN A 61 0.58 -0.89 -16.37
C ASN A 61 1.83 -0.57 -17.24
N PRO A 62 1.89 -1.02 -18.51
CA PRO A 62 3.07 -0.84 -19.38
C PRO A 62 3.45 0.60 -19.73
N TYR A 63 2.54 1.56 -19.55
CA TYR A 63 2.75 2.98 -19.87
C TYR A 63 2.99 3.83 -18.62
N GLN A 64 3.16 3.20 -17.45
CA GLN A 64 3.44 3.88 -16.20
C GLN A 64 4.78 4.62 -16.30
N ILE A 65 4.78 5.90 -15.92
CA ILE A 65 5.95 6.79 -16.04
C ILE A 65 6.89 6.60 -14.85
N TYR A 66 6.32 6.46 -13.64
CA TYR A 66 7.07 6.30 -12.40
C TYR A 66 6.60 5.04 -11.67
N TYR A 67 7.53 4.27 -11.11
CA TYR A 67 7.17 3.11 -10.29
C TYR A 67 6.86 3.47 -8.83
N GLU A 68 7.19 4.71 -8.44
CA GLU A 68 6.94 5.28 -7.12
C GLU A 68 6.04 6.50 -7.31
N GLU A 69 4.76 6.38 -6.94
CA GLU A 69 3.71 7.34 -7.31
C GLU A 69 2.92 7.83 -6.08
N ASP A 70 2.51 9.10 -6.12
CA ASP A 70 1.62 9.71 -5.12
C ASP A 70 0.17 9.36 -5.45
N ILE A 71 -0.30 8.20 -4.98
CA ILE A 71 -1.62 7.66 -5.35
C ILE A 71 -2.57 7.51 -4.17
N LEU A 72 -2.10 7.53 -2.91
CA LEU A 72 -2.94 7.16 -1.77
C LEU A 72 -4.16 8.07 -1.64
N GLU A 73 -3.99 9.39 -1.83
CA GLU A 73 -5.09 10.37 -1.78
C GLU A 73 -6.08 10.24 -2.96
N HIS A 74 -5.71 9.51 -4.02
CA HIS A 74 -6.51 9.34 -5.24
C HIS A 74 -7.19 7.96 -5.31
N ARG A 75 -7.16 7.20 -4.21
CA ARG A 75 -7.68 5.83 -4.14
C ARG A 75 -8.69 5.71 -3.00
N ASP A 76 -9.86 5.18 -3.32
CA ASP A 76 -10.97 4.91 -2.40
C ASP A 76 -11.15 3.41 -2.11
N ASP A 77 -10.20 2.60 -2.58
CA ASP A 77 -10.29 1.14 -2.60
C ASP A 77 -9.20 0.44 -1.79
N ILE A 78 -8.57 1.14 -0.85
CA ILE A 78 -7.67 0.56 0.15
C ILE A 78 -8.50 -0.39 1.04
N ILE A 79 -8.02 -1.62 1.18
CA ILE A 79 -8.69 -2.67 1.97
C ILE A 79 -7.74 -3.34 2.97
N GLY A 80 -6.49 -2.89 3.05
CA GLY A 80 -5.54 -3.35 4.05
C GLY A 80 -4.22 -2.59 3.98
N HIS A 81 -3.58 -2.47 5.13
CA HIS A 81 -2.26 -1.88 5.32
C HIS A 81 -1.53 -2.72 6.37
N TYR A 82 -0.34 -3.22 6.06
CA TYR A 82 0.32 -4.25 6.86
C TYR A 82 1.82 -4.03 7.01
N ARG A 83 2.36 -4.42 8.17
CA ARG A 83 3.79 -4.49 8.46
C ARG A 83 4.23 -5.92 8.76
N ILE A 84 5.35 -6.35 8.16
CA ILE A 84 5.96 -7.66 8.42
C ILE A 84 6.92 -7.55 9.62
N SER A 85 6.86 -8.51 10.54
CA SER A 85 7.73 -8.64 11.71
C SER A 85 8.62 -9.88 11.66
#